data_AF-A0A9D6TH99-F1
#
_entry.id   AF-A0A9D6TH99-F1
#
_cell.length_a   1.000
_cell.length_b   1.000
_cell.length_c   1.000
_cell.angle_alpha   90.00
_cell.angle_beta   90.00
_cell.angle_gamma   90.00
#
_symmetry.space_group_name_H-M   'P 1'
#
loop_
_entity.id
_entity.type
_entity.pdbx_description
1 polymer ?
#
loop_
_entity_poly.entity_id
_entity_poly.type
_entity_poly.pdbx_seq_one_letter_code
_entity_poly.pdbx_strand_id
1 'polypeptide(L)' 'MSIVEIKQAVKTLSPEELAEISAFIAQCEAEAWDRQIDGDFSEGGRLRPVLEEVRGDLRAGRIQELP' A
#
# COMPACT_ATOMS: atom_id res chain seq x y z
N MET A 1 11.15 16.77 17.71
CA MET A 1 9.71 16.50 17.84
C MET A 1 9.53 15.00 18.06
N SER A 2 8.89 14.60 19.14
CA SER A 2 8.64 13.22 19.51
C SER A 2 7.26 12.76 19.03
N ILE A 3 7.06 11.44 18.93
CA ILE A 3 5.72 10.86 18.66
C ILE A 3 4.70 11.28 19.72
N VAL A 4 5.13 11.50 20.96
CA VAL A 4 4.26 11.96 22.04
C VAL A 4 3.78 13.39 21.76
N GLU A 5 4.68 14.29 21.37
CA GLU A 5 4.35 15.68 21.00
C GLU A 5 3.41 15.74 19.79
N ILE A 6 3.66 14.92 18.75
CA ILE A 6 2.79 14.84 17.56
C ILE A 6 1.39 14.36 17.95
N LYS A 7 1.30 13.30 18.76
CA LYS A 7 0.00 12.80 19.24
C LYS A 7 -0.76 13.82 20.07
N GLN A 8 -0.06 14.67 20.83
CA GLN A 8 -0.69 15.76 21.56
C GLN A 8 -1.18 16.86 20.60
N ALA A 9 -0.39 17.24 19.60
CA ALA A 9 -0.78 18.22 18.59
C ALA A 9 -2.01 17.75 17.77
N VAL A 10 -2.06 16.47 17.40
CA VAL A 10 -3.21 15.90 16.67
C VAL A 10 -4.51 16.02 17.49
N LYS A 11 -4.46 15.94 18.82
CA LYS A 11 -5.64 16.09 19.68
C LYS A 11 -6.20 17.52 19.73
N THR A 12 -5.42 18.52 19.33
CA THR A 12 -5.84 19.93 19.38
C THR A 12 -6.34 20.44 18.03
N LEU A 13 -6.33 19.61 16.99
CA LEU A 13 -6.76 19.98 15.65
C LEU A 13 -8.27 20.14 15.56
N SER A 14 -8.69 21.07 14.71
CA SER A 14 -10.07 21.11 14.23
C SER A 14 -10.40 19.86 13.39
N PRO A 15 -11.68 19.55 13.17
CA PRO A 15 -12.08 18.44 12.29
C PRO A 15 -11.51 18.54 10.87
N GLU A 16 -11.36 19.75 10.34
CA GLU A 16 -10.84 20.01 9.00
C GLU A 16 -9.34 19.70 8.92
N GLU A 17 -8.55 20.20 9.88
CA GLU A 17 -7.11 19.92 9.96
C GLU A 17 -6.84 18.43 10.25
N LEU A 18 -7.70 17.78 11.06
CA LEU A 18 -7.59 16.35 11.32
C LEU A 18 -7.84 15.53 10.03
N ALA A 19 -8.79 15.96 9.20
CA ALA A 19 -9.06 15.32 7.92
C ALA A 19 -7.87 15.48 6.95
N GLU A 20 -7.25 16.66 6.92
CA GLU A 20 -6.05 16.92 6.12
C GLU A 20 -4.88 16.03 6.53
N ILE A 21 -4.57 15.94 7.83
CA ILE A 21 -3.51 15.06 8.33
C ILE A 21 -3.84 13.59 8.05
N SER A 22 -5.11 13.19 8.19
CA SER A 22 -5.52 11.81 7.92
C SER A 22 -5.32 11.44 6.44
N ALA A 23 -5.65 12.36 5.52
CA ALA A 23 -5.41 12.19 4.09
C ALA A 23 -3.90 12.08 3.78
N PHE A 24 -3.08 12.92 4.42
CA PHE A 24 -1.63 12.87 4.26
C PHE A 24 -1.04 11.54 4.77
N ILE A 25 -1.46 11.04 5.93
CA ILE A 25 -1.01 9.75 6.46
C ILE A 25 -1.39 8.62 5.50
N ALA A 26 -2.63 8.61 5.02
CA ALA A 26 -3.10 7.61 4.06
C ALA A 26 -2.26 7.62 2.76
N GLN A 27 -1.86 8.80 2.29
CA GLN A 27 -0.95 8.91 1.15
C GLN A 27 0.44 8.31 1.45
N CYS A 28 1.04 8.65 2.60
CA CYS A 28 2.34 8.08 2.98
C CYS A 28 2.29 6.56 3.12
N GLU A 29 1.20 6.02 3.66
CA GLU A 29 0.98 4.58 3.75
C GLU A 29 0.85 3.97 2.35
N ALA A 30 0.01 4.54 1.48
CA ALA A 30 -0.15 4.07 0.10
C ALA A 30 1.19 4.01 -0.64
N GLU A 31 2.01 5.06 -0.56
CA GLU A 31 3.33 5.09 -1.19
C GLU A 31 4.30 4.03 -0.61
N ALA A 32 4.20 3.72 0.68
CA ALA A 32 4.98 2.65 1.30
C ALA A 32 4.52 1.27 0.82
N TRP A 33 3.21 1.07 0.69
CA TRP A 33 2.62 -0.13 0.13
C TRP A 33 3.01 -0.34 -1.32
N ASP A 34 2.97 0.69 -2.17
CA ASP A 34 3.39 0.62 -3.57
C ASP A 34 4.84 0.15 -3.68
N ARG A 35 5.76 0.77 -2.91
CA ARG A 35 7.17 0.34 -2.89
C ARG A 35 7.35 -1.10 -2.44
N GLN A 36 6.56 -1.55 -1.45
CA GLN A 36 6.64 -2.92 -0.97
C GLN A 36 6.11 -3.91 -2.02
N ILE A 37 5.00 -3.60 -2.69
CA ILE A 37 4.41 -4.41 -3.76
C ILE A 37 5.41 -4.53 -4.92
N ASP A 38 5.99 -3.42 -5.36
CA ASP A 38 7.00 -3.42 -6.43
C ASP A 38 8.19 -4.32 -6.06
N GLY A 39 8.69 -4.21 -4.82
CA GLY A 39 9.74 -5.06 -4.31
C GLY A 39 9.36 -6.54 -4.25
N ASP A 40 8.16 -6.86 -3.75
CA ASP A 40 7.66 -8.23 -3.63
C ASP A 40 7.54 -8.91 -5.00
N PHE A 41 7.14 -8.20 -6.06
CA PHE A 41 7.00 -8.74 -7.41
C PHE A 41 8.24 -8.61 -8.31
N SER A 42 9.29 -7.94 -7.84
CA SER A 42 10.57 -7.79 -8.54
C SER A 42 11.28 -9.12 -8.80
N GLU A 43 12.34 -9.12 -9.60
CA GLU A 43 13.16 -10.32 -9.80
C GLU A 43 13.84 -10.76 -8.48
N GLY A 44 13.66 -12.03 -8.10
CA GLY A 44 14.09 -12.52 -6.79
C GLY A 44 13.20 -12.07 -5.62
N GLY A 45 12.19 -11.25 -5.88
CA GLY A 45 11.18 -10.82 -4.91
C GLY A 45 10.32 -11.97 -4.39
N ARG A 46 9.80 -11.81 -3.17
CA ARG A 46 9.06 -12.85 -2.44
C ARG A 46 7.86 -13.40 -3.20
N LEU A 47 7.17 -12.56 -3.96
CA LEU A 47 5.97 -12.90 -4.72
C LEU A 47 6.24 -13.15 -6.22
N ARG A 48 7.52 -13.12 -6.65
CA ARG A 48 7.86 -13.47 -8.02
C ARG A 48 7.36 -14.86 -8.46
N PRO A 49 7.41 -15.92 -7.62
CA PRO A 49 6.86 -17.23 -7.99
C PRO A 49 5.36 -17.19 -8.29
N VAL A 50 4.60 -16.42 -7.51
CA VAL A 50 3.15 -16.22 -7.70
C VAL A 50 2.87 -15.53 -9.04
N LEU A 51 3.68 -14.52 -9.40
CA LEU A 51 3.55 -13.86 -10.70
C LEU A 51 3.79 -14.82 -11.88
N GLU A 52 4.75 -15.74 -11.76
CA GLU A 52 4.99 -16.75 -12.80
C GLU A 52 3.88 -17.81 -12.89
N GLU A 53 3.27 -18.18 -11.75
CA GLU A 53 2.09 -19.03 -11.70
C GLU A 53 0.91 -18.40 -12.44
N VAL A 54 0.59 -17.13 -12.11
CA VAL A 54 -0.50 -16.38 -12.77
C VAL A 54 -0.25 -16.25 -14.28
N ARG A 55 0.99 -15.99 -14.71
CA ARG A 55 1.35 -15.99 -16.14
C ARG A 55 1.17 -17.36 -16.78
N GLY A 56 1.43 -18.44 -16.05
CA GLY A 56 1.17 -19.82 -16.47
C GLY A 56 -0.32 -20.09 -16.67
N ASP A 57 -1.14 -19.67 -15.71
CA ASP A 57 -2.60 -19.78 -15.77
C ASP A 57 -3.20 -18.98 -16.93
N LEU A 58 -2.71 -17.77 -17.16
CA LEU A 58 -3.11 -16.93 -18.28
C LEU A 58 -2.84 -17.64 -19.62
N ARG A 59 -1.62 -18.17 -19.80
CA ARG A 59 -1.25 -18.91 -21.02
C ARG A 59 -2.08 -20.19 -21.22
N ALA A 60 -2.52 -20.80 -20.12
CA ALA A 60 -3.33 -22.00 -20.16
C ALA A 60 -4.84 -21.73 -20.26
N GLY A 61 -5.27 -20.47 -20.34
CA GLY A 61 -6.69 -20.09 -20.39
C GLY A 61 -7.45 -20.40 -19.10
N ARG A 62 -6.78 -20.44 -17.94
CA ARG A 62 -7.39 -20.69 -16.63
C ARG A 62 -7.83 -19.42 -15.89
N ILE A 63 -7.68 -18.25 -16.51
CA ILE A 63 -8.12 -16.96 -15.96
C ILE A 63 -9.44 -16.57 -16.66
N GLN A 64 -10.39 -16.08 -15.87
CA GLN A 64 -11.67 -15.54 -16.35
C GLN A 64 -11.82 -14.09 -15.92
N GLU A 65 -12.62 -13.32 -16.67
CA GLU A 65 -13.02 -11.98 -16.25
C GLU A 65 -13.87 -12.05 -14.98
N LEU A 66 -13.74 -11.00 -14.15
CA LEU A 66 -14.63 -10.83 -13.00
C LEU A 66 -16.05 -10.53 -13.52
N PRO A 67 -17.11 -11.05 -12.85
CA PRO A 67 -18.50 -10.84 -13.25
C PRO A 67 -18.93 -9.37 -13.28
#